data_AF-A0AAV7KLJ4-F1
#
_entry.id   AF-A0AAV7KLJ4-F1
#
_cell.length_a   1.000
_cell.length_b   1.000
_cell.length_c   1.000
_cell.angle_alpha   90.00
_cell.angle_beta   90.00
_cell.angle_gamma   90.00
#
_symmetry.space_group_name_H-M   'P 1'
#
loop_
_entity.id
_entity.type
_entity.pdbx_description
1 polymer ?
#
loop_
_entity_poly.entity_id
_entity_poly.type
_entity_poly.pdbx_seq_one_letter_code
_entity_poly.pdbx_strand_id
1 'polypeptide(L)'
;MSLVDLIHDQKSKLFGALTSTLTLDDKNKIWEEISGRLSELHGNVRTRDDVMKKWYNILTKHKPRIADKLASARKTGGPADADLDEIEAKISSIKGKEAFEALNRVSISLLNLNVQMRKLKGC
;
A
#
# COMPACT_ATOMS: atom_id res chain seq x y z
N MET A 1 -4.95 -0.45 -18.94
CA MET A 1 -3.79 -0.09 -18.10
C MET A 1 -4.24 0.87 -17.02
N SER A 2 -4.11 0.50 -15.74
CA SER A 2 -4.60 1.27 -14.58
C SER A 2 -3.48 2.02 -13.86
N LEU A 3 -3.84 2.92 -12.94
CA LEU A 3 -2.88 3.59 -12.04
C LEU A 3 -2.02 2.59 -11.25
N VAL A 4 -2.62 1.50 -10.78
CA VAL A 4 -1.90 0.49 -9.99
C VAL A 4 -0.89 -0.25 -10.86
N ASP A 5 -1.21 -0.51 -12.13
CA ASP A 5 -0.27 -1.14 -13.08
C ASP A 5 0.94 -0.25 -13.35
N LEU A 6 0.70 1.03 -13.65
CA LEU A 6 1.74 2.02 -13.88
C LEU A 6 2.70 2.18 -12.70
N ILE A 7 2.16 2.21 -11.47
CA ILE A 7 2.96 2.27 -10.25
C ILE A 7 3.71 0.97 -10.02
N HIS A 8 3.06 -0.18 -10.29
CA HIS A 8 3.67 -1.48 -10.13
C HIS A 8 4.91 -1.64 -11.03
N ASP A 9 4.85 -1.17 -12.27
CA ASP A 9 5.97 -1.21 -13.23
C ASP A 9 7.17 -0.36 -12.79
N GLN A 10 6.91 0.76 -12.09
CA GLN A 10 7.95 1.67 -11.59
C GLN A 10 8.27 1.50 -10.10
N LYS A 11 7.76 0.44 -9.45
CA LYS A 11 7.79 0.29 -7.98
C LYS A 11 9.19 0.34 -7.38
N SER A 12 10.19 -0.22 -8.05
CA SER A 12 11.58 -0.24 -7.61
C SER A 12 12.20 1.16 -7.58
N LYS A 13 11.84 2.02 -8.52
CA LYS A 13 12.32 3.40 -8.59
C LYS A 13 11.52 4.33 -7.67
N LEU A 14 10.20 4.18 -7.62
CA LEU A 14 9.34 5.00 -6.76
C LEU A 14 9.58 4.74 -5.27
N PHE A 15 9.70 3.47 -4.88
CA PHE A 15 9.78 3.08 -3.48
C PHE A 15 11.14 2.52 -3.07
N GLY A 16 12.12 2.49 -3.99
CA GLY A 16 13.52 2.18 -3.65
C GLY A 16 14.16 3.22 -2.73
N ALA A 17 15.22 2.82 -2.04
CA ALA A 17 16.01 3.74 -1.22
C ALA A 17 16.63 4.85 -2.09
N LEU A 18 16.76 6.05 -1.53
CA LEU A 18 17.50 7.12 -2.20
C LEU A 18 18.98 6.73 -2.28
N THR A 19 19.57 6.93 -3.45
CA THR A 19 20.97 6.63 -3.73
C THR A 19 21.57 7.77 -4.56
N SER A 20 22.88 7.73 -4.80
CA SER A 20 23.56 8.68 -5.70
C SER A 20 22.97 8.69 -7.11
N THR A 21 22.27 7.63 -7.52
CA THR A 21 21.66 7.47 -8.86
C THR A 21 20.12 7.50 -8.84
N LEU A 22 19.49 7.59 -7.67
CA LEU A 22 18.04 7.65 -7.52
C LEU A 22 17.70 8.73 -6.50
N THR A 23 17.41 9.92 -7.02
CA THR A 23 17.13 11.11 -6.21
C THR A 23 15.63 11.29 -5.99
N LEU A 24 15.29 12.25 -5.12
CA LEU A 24 13.89 12.66 -4.94
C LEU A 24 13.32 13.28 -6.23
N ASP A 25 14.15 14.01 -6.99
CA ASP A 25 13.76 14.61 -8.27
C ASP A 25 13.40 13.53 -9.30
N ASP A 26 14.18 12.45 -9.37
CA ASP A 26 13.87 11.30 -10.24
C ASP A 26 12.53 10.66 -9.89
N LYS A 27 12.22 10.53 -8.59
CA LYS A 27 10.92 10.03 -8.15
C LYS A 27 9.78 10.98 -8.53
N ASN A 28 9.99 12.28 -8.43
CA ASN A 28 9.00 13.28 -8.85
C ASN A 28 8.74 13.20 -10.36
N LYS A 29 9.79 13.08 -11.18
CA LYS A 29 9.68 12.88 -12.63
C LYS A 29 8.87 11.64 -12.98
N ILE A 30 9.09 10.52 -12.28
CA ILE A 30 8.31 9.30 -12.50
C ILE A 30 6.82 9.51 -12.19
N TRP A 31 6.49 10.28 -11.14
CA TRP A 31 5.10 10.61 -10.85
C TRP A 31 4.46 11.50 -11.93
N GLU A 32 5.20 12.46 -12.47
CA GLU A 32 4.78 13.28 -13.61
C GLU A 32 4.54 12.42 -14.86
N GLU A 33 5.46 11.49 -15.17
CA GLU A 33 5.30 10.55 -16.28
C GLU A 33 4.06 9.66 -16.14
N ILE A 34 3.79 9.14 -14.95
CA ILE A 34 2.58 8.37 -14.66
C ILE A 34 1.33 9.25 -14.85
N SER A 35 1.41 10.51 -14.44
CA SER A 35 0.32 11.48 -14.60
C SER A 35 0.03 11.77 -16.08
N GLY A 36 1.07 11.99 -16.88
CA GLY A 36 0.97 12.17 -18.33
C GLY A 36 0.32 10.97 -19.00
N ARG A 37 0.84 9.76 -18.75
CA ARG A 37 0.28 8.51 -19.30
C ARG A 37 -1.18 8.29 -18.91
N LEU A 38 -1.55 8.58 -17.67
CA LEU A 38 -2.96 8.47 -17.24
C LEU A 38 -3.85 9.52 -17.89
N SER A 39 -3.33 10.71 -18.13
CA SER A 39 -4.08 11.77 -18.80
C SER A 39 -4.36 11.40 -20.25
N GLU A 40 -3.37 10.86 -20.94
CA GLU A 40 -3.50 10.33 -22.31
C GLU A 40 -4.50 9.16 -22.38
N LEU A 41 -4.41 8.20 -21.45
CA LEU A 41 -5.27 7.02 -21.44
C LEU A 41 -6.74 7.32 -21.13
N HIS A 42 -7.01 8.33 -20.31
CA HIS A 42 -8.36 8.62 -19.81
C HIS A 42 -8.97 9.90 -20.41
N GLY A 43 -8.23 10.64 -21.23
CA GLY A 43 -8.69 11.89 -21.85
C GLY A 43 -8.96 13.02 -20.85
N ASN A 44 -8.45 12.93 -19.62
CA ASN A 44 -8.64 13.93 -18.58
C ASN A 44 -7.29 14.29 -17.97
N VAL A 45 -6.97 15.58 -17.90
CA VAL A 45 -5.74 16.08 -17.30
C VAL A 45 -5.73 15.74 -15.82
N ARG A 46 -4.82 14.85 -15.43
CA ARG A 46 -4.53 14.55 -14.03
C ARG A 46 -3.22 15.23 -13.68
N THR A 47 -3.18 15.87 -12.51
CA THR A 47 -1.94 16.38 -11.95
C THR A 47 -1.24 15.28 -11.16
N ARG A 48 0.08 15.42 -10.99
CA ARG A 48 0.88 14.55 -10.12
C ARG A 48 0.27 14.40 -8.74
N ASP A 49 -0.17 15.50 -8.13
CA ASP A 49 -0.77 15.50 -6.80
C ASP A 49 -2.08 14.72 -6.73
N ASP A 50 -2.94 14.85 -7.74
CA ASP A 50 -4.18 14.06 -7.82
C ASP A 50 -3.89 12.57 -7.97
N VAL A 51 -2.88 12.23 -8.78
CA VAL A 51 -2.43 10.85 -8.99
C VAL A 51 -1.88 10.26 -7.70
N MET A 52 -1.01 10.98 -7.00
CA MET A 52 -0.48 10.56 -5.70
C MET A 52 -1.60 10.39 -4.67
N LYS A 53 -2.51 11.37 -4.58
CA LYS A 53 -3.68 11.31 -3.68
C LYS A 53 -4.55 10.09 -3.99
N LYS A 54 -4.80 9.81 -5.27
CA LYS A 54 -5.55 8.65 -5.70
C LYS A 54 -4.84 7.35 -5.31
N TRP A 55 -3.52 7.28 -5.49
CA TRP A 55 -2.72 6.15 -5.04
C TRP A 55 -2.84 5.93 -3.53
N TYR A 56 -2.68 6.98 -2.72
CA TYR A 56 -2.82 6.89 -1.26
C TYR A 56 -4.23 6.45 -0.83
N ASN A 57 -5.28 6.89 -1.52
CA ASN A 57 -6.64 6.45 -1.27
C ASN A 57 -6.82 4.96 -1.57
N ILE A 58 -6.29 4.48 -2.70
CA ILE A 58 -6.31 3.05 -3.06
C ILE A 58 -5.55 2.24 -2.02
N LEU A 59 -4.32 2.64 -1.69
CA LEU A 59 -3.50 1.98 -0.68
C LEU A 59 -4.23 1.90 0.66
N THR A 60 -4.79 3.01 1.14
CA THR A 60 -5.50 3.07 2.43
C THR A 60 -6.74 2.20 2.45
N LYS A 61 -7.48 2.12 1.33
CA LYS A 61 -8.67 1.27 1.20
C LYS A 61 -8.34 -0.22 1.29
N HIS A 62 -7.26 -0.67 0.64
CA HIS A 62 -6.91 -2.09 0.53
C HIS A 62 -5.98 -2.58 1.65
N LYS A 63 -5.23 -1.67 2.29
CA LYS A 63 -4.25 -1.99 3.34
C LYS A 63 -4.81 -2.80 4.53
N PRO A 64 -6.01 -2.52 5.09
CA PRO A 64 -6.59 -3.35 6.14
C PRO A 64 -6.89 -4.78 5.68
N ARG A 65 -7.49 -4.93 4.49
CA ARG A 65 -7.85 -6.24 3.92
C ARG A 65 -6.62 -7.10 3.66
N ILE A 66 -5.57 -6.50 3.10
CA ILE A 66 -4.28 -7.17 2.88
C ILE A 66 -3.71 -7.64 4.22
N ALA A 67 -3.71 -6.78 5.24
CA ALA A 67 -3.19 -7.13 6.56
C ALA A 67 -3.97 -8.29 7.21
N ASP A 68 -5.30 -8.27 7.13
CA ASP A 68 -6.17 -9.31 7.68
C ASP A 68 -5.98 -10.67 6.97
N LYS A 69 -5.85 -10.66 5.65
CA LYS A 69 -5.59 -11.87 4.84
C LYS A 69 -4.21 -12.47 5.16
N LEU A 70 -3.16 -11.63 5.24
CA LEU A 70 -1.82 -12.07 5.64
C LEU A 70 -1.81 -12.64 7.07
N ALA A 71 -2.53 -11.99 8.00
CA ALA A 71 -2.65 -12.47 9.38
C ALA A 71 -3.36 -13.82 9.47
N SER A 72 -4.40 -14.01 8.66
CA SER A 72 -5.17 -15.25 8.60
C SER A 72 -4.32 -16.39 8.03
N ALA A 73 -3.61 -16.15 6.92
CA ALA A 73 -2.70 -17.13 6.32
C ALA A 73 -1.61 -17.58 7.31
N ARG A 74 -1.06 -16.65 8.11
CA ARG A 74 -0.08 -16.97 9.15
C ARG A 74 -0.66 -17.86 10.26
N LYS A 75 -1.92 -17.65 10.64
CA LYS A 75 -2.59 -18.48 11.67
C LYS A 75 -2.91 -19.88 11.18
N THR A 76 -3.25 -20.03 9.90
CA THR A 76 -3.66 -21.31 9.31
C THR A 76 -2.50 -22.08 8.66
N GLY A 77 -1.31 -21.48 8.54
CA GLY A 77 -0.17 -22.07 7.85
C GLY A 77 -0.31 -22.10 6.33
N GLY A 78 -1.29 -21.38 5.77
CA GLY A 78 -1.58 -21.34 4.34
C GLY A 78 -0.74 -20.31 3.57
N PRO A 79 -0.76 -20.32 2.23
CA PRO A 79 -0.02 -19.36 1.41
C PRO A 79 -0.57 -17.95 1.65
N ALA A 80 0.33 -17.02 1.97
CA ALA A 80 0.00 -15.62 2.26
C ALA A 80 -0.72 -14.87 1.13
N ASP A 81 -0.63 -15.37 -0.11
CA ASP A 81 -1.19 -14.73 -1.30
C ASP A 81 -2.46 -15.41 -1.84
N ALA A 82 -2.90 -16.53 -1.24
CA ALA A 82 -3.95 -17.38 -1.82
C ALA A 82 -5.33 -16.71 -1.91
N ASP A 83 -5.54 -15.60 -1.20
CA ASP A 83 -6.83 -14.92 -1.11
C ASP A 83 -6.77 -13.45 -1.59
N LEU A 84 -5.63 -12.97 -2.09
CA LEU A 84 -5.54 -11.57 -2.53
C LEU A 84 -6.13 -11.40 -3.93
N ASP A 85 -7.04 -10.42 -4.07
CA ASP A 85 -7.52 -9.99 -5.39
C ASP A 85 -6.35 -9.38 -6.18
N GLU A 86 -6.46 -9.30 -7.51
CA GLU A 86 -5.38 -8.87 -8.41
C GLU A 86 -4.77 -7.50 -8.01
N ILE A 87 -5.61 -6.54 -7.63
CA ILE A 87 -5.18 -5.22 -7.17
C ILE A 87 -4.45 -5.32 -5.83
N GLU A 88 -4.93 -6.17 -4.92
CA GLU A 88 -4.36 -6.36 -3.58
C GLU A 88 -2.99 -7.05 -3.66
N ALA A 89 -2.86 -8.03 -4.56
CA ALA A 89 -1.58 -8.68 -4.86
C ALA A 89 -0.54 -7.68 -5.40
N LYS A 90 -0.94 -6.81 -6.34
CA LYS A 90 -0.06 -5.75 -6.86
C LYS A 90 0.35 -4.75 -5.76
N ILE A 91 -0.59 -4.31 -4.92
CA ILE A 91 -0.30 -3.41 -3.79
C ILE A 91 0.65 -4.07 -2.78
N SER A 92 0.41 -5.35 -2.46
CA SER A 92 1.27 -6.15 -1.59
C SER A 92 2.70 -6.23 -2.16
N SER A 93 2.83 -6.45 -3.47
CA SER A 93 4.12 -6.49 -4.16
C SER A 93 4.83 -5.13 -4.19
N ILE A 94 4.09 -4.02 -4.26
CA ILE A 94 4.65 -2.65 -4.29
C ILE A 94 5.25 -2.26 -2.93
N LYS A 95 4.56 -2.55 -1.83
CA LYS A 95 4.98 -2.14 -0.48
C LYS A 95 5.77 -3.20 0.29
N GLY A 96 5.72 -4.45 -0.18
CA GLY A 96 6.28 -5.59 0.54
C GLY A 96 5.35 -6.06 1.67
N LYS A 97 5.31 -7.37 1.89
CA LYS A 97 4.45 -8.01 2.90
C LYS A 97 4.75 -7.50 4.32
N GLU A 98 6.02 -7.23 4.61
CA GLU A 98 6.49 -6.72 5.91
C GLU A 98 5.85 -5.37 6.29
N ALA A 99 5.61 -4.50 5.29
CA ALA A 99 4.96 -3.22 5.51
C ALA A 99 3.50 -3.37 5.97
N PHE A 100 2.84 -4.47 5.63
CA PHE A 100 1.48 -4.80 6.06
C PHE A 100 1.46 -5.55 7.39
N GLU A 101 2.43 -6.42 7.66
CA GLU A 101 2.56 -7.11 8.95
C GLU A 101 2.83 -6.15 10.12
N ALA A 102 3.60 -5.09 9.90
CA ALA A 102 3.87 -4.06 10.92
C ALA A 102 2.59 -3.36 11.42
N LEU A 103 1.56 -3.22 10.58
CA LEU A 103 0.28 -2.62 10.97
C LEU A 103 -0.55 -3.53 11.87
N ASN A 104 -0.43 -4.84 11.67
CA ASN A 104 -1.10 -5.81 12.52
C ASN A 104 -0.57 -5.76 13.96
N ARG A 105 0.73 -5.47 14.15
CA ARG A 105 1.30 -5.23 15.49
C ARG A 105 0.64 -4.04 16.19
N VAL A 106 0.37 -2.94 15.47
CA VAL A 106 -0.25 -1.74 16.04
C VAL A 106 -1.73 -1.99 16.36
N SER A 107 -2.48 -2.63 15.47
CA SER A 107 -3.90 -2.98 15.71
C SER A 107 -4.08 -3.95 16.88
N ILE A 108 -3.25 -4.98 16.99
CA ILE A 108 -3.29 -5.92 18.13
C ILE A 108 -2.91 -5.19 19.43
N SER A 109 -1.93 -4.30 19.40
CA SER A 109 -1.52 -3.53 20.58
C SER A 109 -2.62 -2.57 21.05
N LEU A 110 -3.31 -1.90 20.13
CA LEU A 110 -4.44 -1.01 20.44
C LEU A 110 -5.67 -1.77 20.94
N LEU A 111 -5.98 -2.93 20.35
CA LEU A 111 -7.06 -3.80 20.84
C LEU A 111 -6.76 -4.32 22.24
N ASN A 112 -5.51 -4.73 22.50
CA ASN A 112 -5.10 -5.22 23.82
C ASN A 112 -5.14 -4.09 24.86
N LEU A 113 -4.66 -2.89 24.51
CA LEU A 113 -4.77 -1.70 25.37
C LEU A 113 -6.23 -1.36 25.72
N ASN A 114 -7.13 -1.42 24.74
CA ASN A 114 -8.55 -1.12 24.92
C ASN A 114 -9.30 -2.22 25.72
N VAL A 115 -8.83 -3.46 25.67
CA VAL A 115 -9.33 -4.56 26.52
C VAL A 115 -8.84 -4.39 27.96
N GLN A 116 -7.57 -4.03 28.17
CA GLN A 116 -7.01 -3.76 29.50
C GLN A 116 -7.68 -2.54 30.16
N MET A 117 -7.90 -1.47 29.41
CA MET A 117 -8.60 -0.27 29.91
C MET A 117 -10.07 -0.54 30.27
N ARG A 118 -10.74 -1.47 29.57
CA ARG A 118 -12.11 -1.88 29.92
C ARG A 118 -12.17 -2.75 31.18
N LYS A 119 -11.15 -3.57 31.44
CA LYS A 119 -11.02 -4.33 32.70
C LYS A 119 -10.74 -3.42 33.90
N LEU A 120 -10.01 -2.32 33.70
CA LEU A 120 -9.69 -1.35 34.75
C LEU A 120 -10.86 -0.42 35.15
N LYS A 121 -11.87 -0.26 34.28
CA LYS A 121 -13.06 0.57 34.54
C LYS A 121 -14.26 -0.23 35.08
N GLY A 122 -14.05 -1.51 35.38
CA GLY A 122 -15.08 -2.45 35.85
C GLY A 122 -14.95 -2.86 37.32
N CYS A 123 -14.37 -2.01 38.16
CA CYS A 123 -14.40 -2.11 39.63
C CYS A 123 -14.97 -0.81 40.21
#